data_AF-A0A9Q3K2P3-F1
#
_entry.id   AF-A0A9Q3K2P3-F1
#
_cell.length_a   1.000
_cell.length_b   1.000
_cell.length_c   1.000
_cell.angle_alpha   90.00
_cell.angle_beta   90.00
_cell.angle_gamma   90.00
#
_symmetry.space_group_name_H-M   'P 1'
#
loop_
_entity.id
_entity.type
_entity.pdbx_description
1 polymer ?
#
loop_
_entity_poly.entity_id
_entity_poly.type
_entity_poly.pdbx_seq_one_letter_code
_entity_poly.pdbx_strand_id
1 'polypeptide(L)'
;MEYMAHEGYIHDWVTLLPAVQLAYNTSQPSITGKAPALVEKGWNSLLPVDHLKKNLLTIHPTAQDFHDMWKKACDTAARCIA
;
A
#
# COMPACT_ATOMS: atom_id res chain seq x y z
N MET A 1 14.80 15.17 4.65
CA MET A 1 14.14 14.60 3.45
C MET A 1 12.66 14.78 3.68
N GLU A 2 11.91 15.28 2.71
CA GLU A 2 10.47 15.53 2.86
C GLU A 2 9.78 14.84 1.69
N TYR A 3 8.71 14.07 1.95
CA TYR A 3 7.95 13.43 0.89
C TYR A 3 6.73 14.29 0.57
N MET A 4 6.72 14.86 -0.63
CA MET A 4 5.59 15.64 -1.13
C MET A 4 4.61 14.70 -1.81
N ALA A 5 3.42 14.53 -1.22
CA ALA A 5 2.34 13.84 -1.89
C ALA A 5 1.83 14.69 -3.09
N HIS A 6 1.23 14.03 -4.08
CA HIS A 6 0.65 14.67 -5.29
C HIS A 6 -0.38 15.77 -4.95
N GLU A 7 -0.91 15.77 -3.73
CA GLU A 7 -1.92 16.69 -3.20
C GLU A 7 -1.32 18.00 -2.63
N GLY A 8 0.00 18.19 -2.72
CA GLY A 8 0.67 19.40 -2.25
C GLY A 8 0.96 19.43 -0.74
N TYR A 9 0.60 18.38 -0.01
CA TYR A 9 0.94 18.23 1.41
C TYR A 9 2.33 17.63 1.57
N ILE A 10 3.19 18.37 2.27
CA ILE A 10 4.51 17.90 2.70
C ILE A 10 4.30 17.08 3.97
N HIS A 11 4.51 15.77 3.90
CA HIS A 11 4.43 14.93 5.08
C HIS A 11 5.82 14.79 5.71
N ASP A 12 5.95 15.20 6.98
CA ASP A 12 7.13 14.91 7.78
C ASP A 12 7.27 13.39 7.99
N TRP A 13 8.50 12.89 8.04
CA TRP A 13 8.77 11.45 8.20
C TRP A 13 8.13 10.88 9.46
N VAL A 14 8.09 11.66 10.53
CA VAL A 14 7.44 11.24 11.78
C VAL A 14 5.94 10.98 11.57
N THR A 15 5.31 11.76 10.69
CA THR A 15 3.89 11.60 10.34
C THR A 15 3.67 10.36 9.45
N LEU A 16 4.69 9.95 8.68
CA LEU A 16 4.64 8.76 7.82
C LEU A 16 5.01 7.46 8.55
N LEU A 17 5.61 7.52 9.75
CA LEU A 17 6.03 6.33 10.51
C LEU A 17 4.92 5.27 10.67
N PRO A 18 3.67 5.62 11.03
CA PRO A 18 2.61 4.63 11.16
C PRO A 18 2.32 3.91 9.83
N ALA A 19 2.35 4.63 8.71
CA ALA A 19 2.11 4.07 7.39
C ALA A 19 3.24 3.12 6.96
N VAL A 20 4.49 3.51 7.23
CA VAL A 20 5.67 2.67 6.96
C VAL A 20 5.65 1.40 7.80
N GLN A 21 5.33 1.52 9.09
CA GLN A 21 5.23 0.37 9.99
C GLN A 21 4.14 -0.61 9.54
N LEU A 22 3.01 -0.09 9.07
CA LEU A 22 1.92 -0.90 8.52
C LEU A 22 2.35 -1.63 7.25
N ALA A 23 3.00 -0.91 6.32
CA ALA A 23 3.51 -1.50 5.08
C ALA A 23 4.53 -2.61 5.35
N TYR A 24 5.48 -2.38 6.25
CA TYR A 24 6.48 -3.38 6.64
C TYR A 24 5.82 -4.64 7.21
N ASN A 25 4.89 -4.48 8.16
CA ASN A 25 4.22 -5.57 8.85
C ASN A 25 3.34 -6.44 7.94
N THR A 26 2.84 -5.88 6.84
CA THR A 26 1.93 -6.54 5.90
C THR A 26 2.62 -7.03 4.63
N SER A 27 3.79 -6.48 4.29
CA SER A 27 4.60 -6.92 3.16
C SER A 27 5.19 -8.32 3.39
N GLN A 28 5.31 -9.12 2.33
CA GLN A 28 5.98 -10.42 2.37
C GLN A 28 7.45 -10.24 1.97
N PRO A 29 8.41 -10.45 2.89
CA PRO A 29 9.83 -10.40 2.55
C PRO A 29 10.20 -11.62 1.70
N SER A 30 11.11 -11.43 0.74
CA SER A 30 11.57 -12.48 -0.17
C SER A 30 12.21 -13.69 0.55
N ILE A 31 12.83 -13.44 1.70
CA ILE A 31 13.55 -14.47 2.47
C ILE A 31 12.59 -15.39 3.22
N THR A 32 11.54 -14.82 3.82
CA THR A 32 10.66 -15.55 4.76
C THR A 32 9.37 -16.01 4.10
N GLY A 33 8.96 -15.38 2.99
CA GLY A 33 7.71 -15.68 2.27
C GLY A 33 6.43 -15.45 3.10
N LYS A 34 6.55 -14.88 4.30
CA LYS A 34 5.46 -14.62 5.23
C LYS A 34 5.59 -13.20 5.78
N ALA A 35 4.46 -12.52 5.92
CA ALA A 35 4.44 -11.19 6.47
C ALA A 35 4.91 -11.20 7.95
N PRO A 36 5.70 -10.22 8.41
CA PRO A 36 6.19 -10.17 9.78
C PRO A 36 5.07 -10.24 10.83
N ALA A 37 3.92 -9.57 10.59
CA ALA A 37 2.78 -9.63 11.51
C ALA A 37 2.25 -11.06 11.71
N LEU A 38 2.25 -11.86 10.65
CA LEU A 38 1.84 -13.27 10.72
C LEU A 38 2.81 -14.10 11.57
N VAL A 39 4.11 -13.82 11.49
CA VAL A 39 5.14 -14.57 12.23
C VAL A 39 5.15 -14.17 13.71
N GLU A 40 5.04 -12.89 14.01
CA GLU A 40 5.13 -12.37 15.38
C GLU A 40 3.83 -12.54 16.16
N LYS A 41 2.69 -12.25 15.51
CA LYS A 41 1.38 -12.16 16.17
C LYS A 41 0.47 -13.33 15.84
N GLY A 42 0.81 -14.13 14.82
CA GLY A 42 -0.02 -15.24 14.34
C GLY A 42 -1.17 -14.81 13.43
N TRP A 43 -1.32 -13.52 13.11
CA TRP A 43 -2.37 -13.00 12.24
C TRP A 43 -1.91 -11.75 11.48
N ASN A 44 -2.44 -11.55 10.27
CA ASN A 44 -2.24 -10.33 9.50
C ASN A 44 -3.37 -9.35 9.75
N SER A 45 -3.03 -8.07 9.94
CA SER A 45 -4.03 -7.01 10.01
C SER A 45 -4.76 -6.90 8.68
N LEU A 46 -6.09 -6.97 8.76
CA LEU A 46 -6.94 -6.77 7.59
C LEU A 46 -6.85 -5.30 7.17
N LEU A 47 -6.32 -5.05 5.98
CA LEU A 47 -6.22 -3.70 5.45
C LEU A 47 -7.58 -3.25 4.90
N PRO A 48 -7.84 -1.94 4.83
CA PRO A 48 -9.05 -1.42 4.17
C PRO A 48 -9.22 -1.96 2.75
N VAL A 49 -8.11 -2.15 2.03
CA VAL A 49 -8.11 -2.74 0.67
C VAL A 49 -8.61 -4.18 0.63
N ASP A 50 -8.43 -4.96 1.70
CA ASP A 50 -8.91 -6.34 1.78
C ASP A 50 -10.45 -6.38 1.94
N HIS A 51 -11.03 -5.30 2.47
CA HIS A 51 -12.47 -5.14 2.67
C HIS A 51 -13.17 -4.38 1.53
N LEU A 52 -12.41 -3.72 0.65
CA LEU A 52 -12.98 -3.15 -0.57
C LEU A 52 -13.46 -4.31 -1.44
N LYS A 53 -14.78 -4.49 -1.49
CA LYS A 53 -15.40 -5.49 -2.38
C LYS A 53 -14.89 -5.24 -3.80
N LYS A 54 -14.38 -6.28 -4.45
CA LYS A 54 -13.95 -6.25 -5.85
C LYS A 54 -15.03 -5.76 -6.82
N ASN A 55 -16.30 -5.80 -6.38
CA ASN A 55 -17.48 -5.30 -7.07
C ASN A 55 -17.98 -3.98 -6.47
N LEU A 56 -17.11 -3.03 -6.15
CA LEU A 56 -17.57 -1.66 -5.92
C LEU A 56 -18.09 -1.13 -7.27
N LEU A 57 -19.39 -0.83 -7.33
CA LEU A 57 -19.90 0.11 -8.32
C LEU A 57 -19.02 1.36 -8.22
N THR A 58 -18.50 1.84 -9.35
CA THR A 58 -17.72 3.06 -9.44
C THR A 58 -18.58 4.24 -9.00
N ILE A 59 -18.57 4.51 -7.69
CA ILE A 59 -19.42 5.53 -7.07
C ILE A 59 -18.94 6.94 -7.44
N HIS A 60 -17.66 7.08 -7.81
CA HIS A 60 -17.06 8.35 -8.17
C HIS A 60 -15.94 8.19 -9.22
N PRO A 61 -15.85 9.04 -10.26
CA PRO A 61 -14.86 8.94 -11.34
C PRO A 61 -13.40 8.93 -10.82
N THR A 62 -13.11 9.64 -9.74
CA THR A 62 -11.78 9.67 -9.10
C THR A 62 -11.30 8.30 -8.60
N ALA A 63 -12.21 7.41 -8.22
CA ALA A 63 -11.84 6.06 -7.78
C ALA A 63 -11.31 5.20 -8.94
N GLN A 64 -11.83 5.43 -10.15
CA GLN A 64 -11.36 4.78 -11.37
C GLN A 64 -9.96 5.29 -11.73
N ASP A 65 -9.75 6.60 -11.66
CA ASP A 65 -8.44 7.22 -11.93
C ASP A 65 -7.36 6.71 -10.97
N PHE A 66 -7.71 6.56 -9.68
CA PHE A 66 -6.80 6.00 -8.67
C PHE A 66 -6.45 4.54 -8.95
N HIS A 67 -7.43 3.73 -9.36
CA HIS A 67 -7.19 2.33 -9.72
C HIS A 67 -6.23 2.21 -10.91
N ASP A 68 -6.42 3.04 -11.93
CA ASP A 68 -5.59 3.05 -13.13
C ASP A 68 -4.16 3.54 -12.84
N MET A 69 -4.01 4.53 -11.97
CA MET A 69 -2.71 4.98 -11.47
C MET A 69 -1.99 3.87 -10.69
N TRP A 70 -2.70 3.20 -9.78
CA TRP A 70 -2.15 2.13 -8.96
C TRP A 70 -1.65 0.97 -9.83
N LYS A 71 -2.42 0.58 -10.84
CA LYS A 71 -2.05 -0.48 -11.77
C LYS A 71 -0.76 -0.16 -12.56
N LYS A 72 -0.63 1.08 -13.06
CA LYS A 72 0.58 1.56 -13.73
C LYS A 72 1.81 1.56 -12.81
N ALA A 73 1.62 1.91 -11.54
CA ALA A 73 2.70 1.88 -10.54
C ALA A 73 3.17 0.44 -10.29
N CYS A 74 2.24 -0.51 -10.15
CA CYS A 74 2.57 -1.94 -10.02
C CYS A 74 3.33 -2.48 -11.24
N ASP A 75 2.88 -2.18 -12.46
CA ASP A 75 3.53 -2.64 -13.69
C ASP A 75 4.94 -2.06 -13.87
N THR A 76 5.18 -0.85 -13.36
CA THR A 76 6.50 -0.20 -13.42
C THR A 76 7.42 -0.77 -12.35
N ALA A 77 6.92 -0.96 -11.12
CA ALA A 77 7.66 -1.61 -10.05
C ALA A 77 8.07 -3.03 -10.43
N ALA A 78 7.17 -3.80 -11.04
CA ALA A 78 7.48 -5.14 -11.53
C ALA A 78 8.59 -5.15 -12.60
N ARG A 79 8.64 -4.13 -13.47
CA ARG A 79 9.69 -3.97 -14.48
C ARG A 79 11.04 -3.52 -13.92
N CYS A 80 11.04 -2.71 -12.88
CA CYS A 80 12.27 -2.23 -12.25
C CYS A 80 12.93 -3.26 -11.31
N ILE A 81 12.17 -4.29 -10.91
CA ILE A 81 12.65 -5.37 -10.04
C ILE A 81 13.13 -6.61 -10.85
N ALA A 82 12.81 -6.66 -12.15
CA ALA A 82 13.32 -7.65 -13.10
C ALA A 82 14.70 -7.26 -13.65
#